data_AF-A0A351SR46-F1
#
_entry.id   AF-A0A351SR46-F1
#
_cell.length_a   1.000
_cell.length_b   1.000
_cell.length_c   1.000
_cell.angle_alpha   90.00
_cell.angle_beta   90.00
_cell.angle_gamma   90.00
#
_symmetry.space_group_name_H-M   'P 1'
#
loop_
_entity.id
_entity.type
_entity.pdbx_description
1 polymer ?
#
loop_
_entity_poly.entity_id
_entity_poly.type
_entity_poly.pdbx_seq_one_letter_code
_entity_poly.pdbx_strand_id
1 'polypeptide(L)'
;MKNNYKEFVDILIERLKIEFKKQDRSGVYGETQRLLAFNSNRIEGSSLSYNQTASIFETGTVSIENDIIRTKDIEEMNGHFLMFNNMLENYDSPLTEEMIKSFHYDLKYGVFEDKANGYPVGEYKNRGNRVSDIETSKPREVSQKIADLLSDYNNK
;
A
#
# COMPACT_ATOMS: atom_id res chain seq x y z
N MET A 1 24.84 -5.73 -22.59
CA MET A 1 23.87 -4.78 -22.00
C MET A 1 22.83 -5.44 -21.09
N LYS A 2 22.22 -6.59 -21.41
CA LYS A 2 21.26 -7.27 -20.51
C LYS A 2 21.82 -7.70 -19.14
N ASN A 3 23.11 -8.05 -19.05
CA ASN A 3 23.73 -8.48 -17.78
C ASN A 3 23.83 -7.38 -16.72
N ASN A 4 24.01 -6.13 -17.14
CA ASN A 4 24.18 -4.99 -16.22
C ASN A 4 22.84 -4.55 -15.58
N TYR A 5 21.72 -4.75 -16.28
CA TYR A 5 20.40 -4.39 -15.74
C TYR A 5 19.95 -5.33 -14.63
N LYS A 6 20.12 -6.65 -14.81
CA LYS A 6 19.78 -7.62 -13.77
C LYS A 6 20.62 -7.41 -12.52
N GLU A 7 21.94 -7.27 -12.70
CA GLU A 7 22.86 -6.98 -11.60
C GLU A 7 22.48 -5.69 -10.87
N PHE A 8 22.10 -4.63 -11.58
CA PHE A 8 21.63 -3.39 -10.98
C PHE A 8 20.33 -3.57 -10.17
N VAL A 9 19.36 -4.33 -10.69
CA VAL A 9 18.12 -4.64 -9.97
C VAL A 9 18.40 -5.45 -8.70
N ASP A 10 19.27 -6.45 -8.79
CA ASP A 10 19.66 -7.27 -7.64
C ASP A 10 20.33 -6.38 -6.55
N ILE A 11 21.21 -5.45 -6.94
CA ILE A 11 21.83 -4.48 -6.03
C ILE A 11 20.79 -3.56 -5.39
N LEU A 12 19.81 -3.07 -6.15
CA LEU A 12 18.74 -2.21 -5.63
C LEU A 12 17.86 -2.94 -4.62
N ILE A 13 17.49 -4.19 -4.91
CA ILE A 13 16.69 -5.03 -4.03
C ILE A 13 17.45 -5.29 -2.72
N GLU A 14 18.73 -5.66 -2.80
CA GLU A 14 19.57 -5.84 -1.63
C GLU A 14 19.66 -4.54 -0.81
N ARG A 15 19.80 -3.39 -1.47
CA ARG A 15 19.85 -2.10 -0.78
C ARG A 15 18.55 -1.78 -0.07
N LEU A 16 17.40 -1.96 -0.73
CA LEU A 16 16.06 -1.78 -0.12
C LEU A 16 15.91 -2.65 1.13
N LYS A 17 16.31 -3.92 1.06
CA LYS A 17 16.23 -4.86 2.20
C LYS A 17 17.15 -4.47 3.35
N ILE A 18 18.39 -4.05 3.07
CA ILE A 18 19.34 -3.60 4.08
C ILE A 18 18.81 -2.36 4.81
N GLU A 19 18.33 -1.38 4.05
CA GLU A 19 17.79 -0.13 4.59
C GLU A 19 16.52 -0.38 5.42
N PHE A 20 15.58 -1.18 4.90
CA PHE A 20 14.38 -1.58 5.64
C PHE A 20 14.72 -2.30 6.96
N LYS A 21 15.62 -3.29 6.94
CA LYS A 21 16.04 -4.02 8.16
C LYS A 21 16.68 -3.11 9.20
N LYS A 22 17.39 -2.08 8.76
CA LYS A 22 18.03 -1.08 9.65
C LYS A 22 17.11 0.08 10.01
N GLN A 23 15.90 0.12 9.44
CA GLN A 23 15.02 1.29 9.47
C GLN A 23 15.72 2.57 9.00
N ASP A 24 16.65 2.44 8.04
CA ASP A 24 17.36 3.56 7.43
C ASP A 24 16.48 4.22 6.38
N ARG A 25 15.89 5.36 6.75
CA ARG A 25 14.96 6.14 5.91
C ARG A 25 15.68 7.17 5.02
N SER A 26 17.01 7.20 5.04
CA SER A 26 17.81 8.18 4.28
C SER A 26 18.10 7.75 2.84
N GLY A 27 17.95 6.46 2.53
CA GLY A 27 18.25 5.88 1.22
C GLY A 27 17.03 5.62 0.33
N VAL A 28 17.18 4.66 -0.59
CA VAL A 28 16.18 4.32 -1.60
C VAL A 28 14.89 3.76 -1.00
N TYR A 29 14.96 3.06 0.13
CA TYR A 29 13.79 2.60 0.89
C TYR A 29 12.93 3.76 1.36
N GLY A 30 13.55 4.76 2.00
CA GLY A 30 12.81 5.93 2.48
C GLY A 30 12.26 6.79 1.34
N GLU A 31 13.06 6.99 0.28
CA GLU A 31 12.60 7.74 -0.88
C GLU A 31 11.43 7.06 -1.58
N THR A 32 11.50 5.74 -1.76
CA THR A 32 10.43 4.96 -2.38
C THR A 32 9.15 5.01 -1.53
N GLN A 33 9.25 4.86 -0.21
CA GLN A 33 8.11 4.95 0.70
C GLN A 33 7.43 6.32 0.61
N ARG A 34 8.19 7.42 0.72
CA ARG A 34 7.63 8.77 0.66
C ARG A 34 6.96 9.05 -0.68
N LEU A 35 7.63 8.71 -1.79
CA LEU A 35 7.11 8.97 -3.13
C LEU A 35 5.86 8.14 -3.43
N LEU A 36 5.89 6.83 -3.13
CA LEU A 36 4.73 5.98 -3.41
C LEU A 36 3.54 6.38 -2.54
N ALA A 37 3.73 6.54 -1.23
CA ALA A 37 2.64 6.88 -0.31
C ALA A 37 2.05 8.27 -0.59
N PHE A 38 2.88 9.25 -0.97
CA PHE A 38 2.39 10.56 -1.40
C PHE A 38 1.52 10.46 -2.66
N ASN A 39 2.01 9.78 -3.70
CA ASN A 39 1.32 9.76 -4.98
C ASN A 39 0.05 8.87 -4.95
N SER A 40 0.10 7.70 -4.32
CA SER A 40 -1.06 6.81 -4.21
C SER A 40 -2.18 7.45 -3.41
N ASN A 41 -1.87 7.99 -2.22
CA ASN A 41 -2.88 8.64 -1.39
C ASN A 41 -3.40 9.92 -2.04
N ARG A 42 -2.58 10.65 -2.81
CA ARG A 42 -3.05 11.82 -3.57
C ARG A 42 -4.06 11.42 -4.65
N ILE A 43 -3.87 10.29 -5.33
CA ILE A 43 -4.84 9.75 -6.30
C ILE A 43 -6.16 9.40 -5.61
N GLU A 44 -6.11 8.86 -4.38
CA GLU A 44 -7.29 8.59 -3.55
C GLU A 44 -7.92 9.86 -2.93
N GLY A 45 -7.31 11.03 -3.15
CA GLY A 45 -7.85 12.34 -2.74
C GLY A 45 -7.36 12.84 -1.39
N SER A 46 -6.22 12.36 -0.89
CA SER A 46 -5.57 12.87 0.33
C SER A 46 -5.13 14.33 0.20
N SER A 47 -5.33 15.12 1.26
CA SER A 47 -4.88 16.52 1.31
C SER A 47 -3.43 16.69 1.76
N LEU A 48 -2.75 15.61 2.18
CA LEU A 48 -1.36 15.68 2.64
C LEU A 48 -0.42 16.17 1.54
N SER A 49 0.42 17.16 1.87
CA SER A 49 1.55 17.57 1.05
C SER A 49 2.69 16.56 1.15
N TYR A 50 3.61 16.60 0.19
CA TYR A 50 4.81 15.74 0.22
C TYR A 50 5.61 15.92 1.51
N ASN A 51 5.78 17.17 1.98
CA ASN A 51 6.51 17.46 3.22
C ASN A 51 5.80 16.89 4.45
N GLN A 52 4.47 16.93 4.49
CA GLN A 52 3.70 16.30 5.57
C GLN A 52 3.82 14.77 5.52
N THR A 53 3.72 14.16 4.33
CA THR A 53 3.98 12.72 4.14
C THR A 53 5.38 12.33 4.63
N ALA A 54 6.40 13.09 4.25
CA ALA A 54 7.78 12.87 4.68
C ALA A 54 7.93 12.97 6.21
N SER A 55 7.37 14.02 6.82
CA SER A 55 7.40 14.22 8.26
C SER A 55 6.68 13.09 9.02
N ILE A 56 5.54 12.62 8.53
CA ILE A 56 4.84 11.48 9.13
C ILE A 56 5.70 10.22 9.04
N PHE A 57 6.30 9.95 7.86
CA PHE A 57 7.16 8.78 7.69
C PHE A 57 8.42 8.82 8.56
N GLU A 58 9.07 9.98 8.65
CA GLU A 58 10.37 10.11 9.29
C GLU A 58 10.29 10.24 10.80
N THR A 59 9.38 11.09 11.29
CA THR A 59 9.31 11.46 12.71
C THR A 59 7.96 11.15 13.35
N GLY A 60 6.97 10.73 12.56
CA GLY A 60 5.61 10.52 13.07
C GLY A 60 4.90 11.83 13.44
N THR A 61 5.39 12.97 12.96
CA THR A 61 4.85 14.29 13.28
C THR A 61 4.24 14.94 12.04
N VAL A 62 3.25 15.80 12.25
CA VAL A 62 2.67 16.63 11.21
C VAL A 62 2.50 18.05 11.75
N SER A 63 3.05 19.04 11.05
CA SER A 63 2.81 20.44 11.38
C SER A 63 1.51 20.92 10.70
N ILE A 64 0.68 21.60 11.47
CA ILE A 64 -0.62 22.12 11.04
C ILE A 64 -0.65 23.60 11.39
N GLU A 65 -0.15 24.45 10.49
CA GLU A 65 -0.19 25.89 10.72
C GLU A 65 -1.37 26.56 10.02
N ASN A 66 -1.80 26.08 8.84
CA ASN A 66 -2.95 26.62 8.10
C ASN A 66 -3.76 25.57 7.29
N ASP A 67 -3.49 24.29 7.47
CA ASP A 67 -4.13 23.21 6.70
C ASP A 67 -5.22 22.49 7.51
N ILE A 68 -6.27 22.04 6.82
CA ILE A 68 -7.20 21.05 7.37
C ILE A 68 -6.73 19.68 6.87
N ILE A 69 -6.18 18.89 7.79
CA ILE A 69 -5.79 17.51 7.52
C ILE A 69 -6.85 16.59 8.10
N ARG A 70 -7.39 15.70 7.28
CA ARG A 70 -8.33 14.68 7.77
C ARG A 70 -7.54 13.63 8.54
N THR A 71 -8.05 13.21 9.69
CA THR A 71 -7.43 12.13 10.47
C THR A 71 -7.28 10.85 9.64
N LYS A 72 -8.28 10.55 8.81
CA LYS A 72 -8.26 9.46 7.84
C LYS A 72 -7.03 9.48 6.91
N ASP A 73 -6.61 10.66 6.46
CA ASP A 73 -5.44 10.77 5.56
C ASP A 73 -4.15 10.31 6.26
N ILE A 74 -4.02 10.60 7.56
CA ILE A 74 -2.88 10.16 8.39
C ILE A 74 -2.97 8.65 8.67
N GLU A 75 -4.17 8.14 8.96
CA GLU A 75 -4.41 6.71 9.20
C GLU A 75 -4.08 5.87 7.96
N GLU A 76 -4.58 6.27 6.78
CA GLU A 76 -4.30 5.61 5.50
C GLU A 76 -2.82 5.74 5.08
N MET A 77 -2.17 6.87 5.42
CA MET A 77 -0.72 7.05 5.19
C MET A 77 0.11 6.05 6.00
N ASN A 78 -0.19 5.90 7.29
CA ASN A 78 0.48 4.93 8.15
C ASN A 78 0.23 3.48 7.67
N GLY A 79 -1.01 3.18 7.25
CA GLY A 79 -1.35 1.89 6.67
C GLY A 79 -0.56 1.59 5.38
N HIS A 80 -0.40 2.59 4.51
CA HIS A 80 0.41 2.44 3.30
C HIS A 80 1.86 2.09 3.62
N PHE A 81 2.47 2.72 4.62
CA PHE A 81 3.84 2.39 5.02
C PHE A 81 3.98 0.95 5.51
N LEU A 82 3.00 0.46 6.29
CA LEU A 82 2.97 -0.92 6.77
C LEU A 82 2.78 -1.90 5.61
N MET A 83 1.82 -1.64 4.72
CA MET A 83 1.54 -2.45 3.54
C MET A 83 2.79 -2.58 2.66
N PHE A 84 3.51 -1.48 2.42
CA PHE A 84 4.73 -1.51 1.60
C PHE A 84 5.84 -2.37 2.24
N ASN A 85 5.97 -2.36 3.57
CA ASN A 85 6.93 -3.22 4.25
C ASN A 85 6.59 -4.70 4.05
N ASN A 86 5.31 -5.07 4.18
CA ASN A 86 4.83 -6.42 3.91
C ASN A 86 5.06 -6.82 2.44
N MET A 87 4.84 -5.91 1.49
CA MET A 87 5.19 -6.13 0.08
C MET A 87 6.69 -6.38 -0.12
N LEU A 88 7.56 -5.60 0.54
CA LEU A 88 9.01 -5.75 0.45
C LEU A 88 9.51 -7.05 1.11
N GLU A 89 8.82 -7.56 2.12
CA GLU A 89 9.13 -8.87 2.72
C GLU A 89 8.76 -10.04 1.79
N ASN A 90 7.72 -9.87 0.97
CA ASN A 90 7.17 -10.93 0.12
C ASN A 90 7.42 -10.72 -1.38
N TYR A 91 8.27 -9.77 -1.79
CA TYR A 91 8.43 -9.38 -3.21
C TYR A 91 8.85 -10.53 -4.15
N ASP A 92 9.54 -11.54 -3.64
CA ASP A 92 10.04 -12.71 -4.39
C ASP A 92 9.15 -13.95 -4.22
N SER A 93 8.02 -13.81 -3.53
CA SER A 93 7.04 -14.88 -3.35
C SER A 93 5.97 -14.84 -4.44
N PRO A 94 5.42 -16.00 -4.86
CA PRO A 94 4.25 -16.04 -5.74
C PRO A 94 3.09 -15.27 -5.14
N LEU A 95 2.35 -14.53 -5.96
CA LEU A 95 1.20 -13.75 -5.49
C LEU A 95 0.07 -14.70 -5.08
N THR A 96 -0.43 -14.55 -3.85
CA THR A 96 -1.55 -15.34 -3.32
C THR A 96 -2.74 -14.46 -2.91
N GLU A 97 -3.89 -15.10 -2.71
CA GLU A 97 -5.08 -14.42 -2.17
C GLU A 97 -4.80 -13.86 -0.77
N GLU A 98 -4.10 -14.63 0.07
CA GLU A 98 -3.74 -14.23 1.43
C GLU A 98 -2.82 -13.01 1.44
N MET A 99 -1.90 -12.89 0.48
CA MET A 99 -1.06 -11.69 0.32
C MET A 99 -1.90 -10.46 -0.04
N ILE A 100 -2.83 -10.59 -1.00
CA ILE A 100 -3.73 -9.47 -1.36
C ILE A 100 -4.54 -9.02 -0.14
N LYS A 101 -5.06 -9.97 0.62
CA LYS A 101 -5.82 -9.71 1.86
C LYS A 101 -4.95 -9.08 2.94
N SER A 102 -3.72 -9.53 3.14
CA SER A 102 -2.82 -8.96 4.14
C SER A 102 -2.40 -7.54 3.77
N PHE A 103 -2.14 -7.25 2.49
CA PHE A 103 -1.88 -5.88 2.03
C PHE A 103 -3.08 -4.96 2.27
N HIS A 104 -4.30 -5.42 1.95
CA HIS A 104 -5.52 -4.66 2.23
C HIS A 104 -5.73 -4.46 3.75
N TYR A 105 -5.41 -5.46 4.56
CA TYR A 105 -5.47 -5.36 6.02
C TYR A 105 -4.51 -4.29 6.52
N ASP A 106 -3.23 -4.34 6.17
CA ASP A 106 -2.22 -3.39 6.62
C ASP A 106 -2.60 -1.95 6.23
N LEU A 107 -3.12 -1.77 5.01
CA LEU A 107 -3.55 -0.47 4.50
C LEU A 107 -4.73 0.12 5.29
N LYS A 108 -5.72 -0.70 5.66
CA LYS A 108 -7.01 -0.21 6.20
C LYS A 108 -7.21 -0.46 7.70
N TYR A 109 -6.35 -1.24 8.35
CA TYR A 109 -6.50 -1.58 9.78
C TYR A 109 -6.47 -0.35 10.69
N GLY A 110 -5.69 0.68 10.36
CA GLY A 110 -5.64 1.92 11.14
C GLY A 110 -6.86 2.83 10.98
N VAL A 111 -7.70 2.61 9.96
CA VAL A 111 -8.72 3.58 9.55
C VAL A 111 -9.97 3.46 10.42
N PHE A 112 -10.23 4.47 11.24
CA PHE A 112 -11.32 4.43 12.22
C PHE A 112 -12.69 4.36 11.54
N GLU A 113 -12.92 5.18 10.50
CA GLU A 113 -14.18 5.22 9.78
C GLU A 113 -14.53 3.86 9.15
N ASP A 114 -13.53 3.14 8.64
CA ASP A 114 -13.75 1.84 8.00
C ASP A 114 -14.25 0.82 9.03
N LYS A 115 -13.61 0.81 10.21
CA LYS A 115 -14.02 -0.01 11.36
C LYS A 115 -15.41 0.37 11.87
N ALA A 116 -15.68 1.66 12.06
CA ALA A 116 -16.96 2.16 12.57
C ALA A 116 -18.13 1.81 11.65
N ASN A 117 -17.89 1.79 10.32
CA ASN A 117 -18.90 1.45 9.32
C ASN A 117 -19.04 -0.06 9.04
N GLY A 118 -18.21 -0.88 9.69
CA GLY A 118 -18.20 -2.34 9.53
C GLY A 118 -17.68 -2.81 8.17
N TYR A 119 -16.73 -2.08 7.58
CA TYR A 119 -16.05 -2.54 6.37
C TYR A 119 -15.18 -3.75 6.69
N PRO A 120 -15.18 -4.78 5.83
CA PRO A 120 -14.42 -6.02 6.05
C PRO A 120 -12.92 -5.78 5.72
N VAL A 121 -12.19 -5.16 6.65
CA VAL A 121 -10.75 -4.92 6.52
C VAL A 121 -9.99 -6.25 6.39
N GLY A 122 -9.12 -6.33 5.38
CA GLY A 122 -8.41 -7.58 5.04
C GLY A 122 -9.27 -8.67 4.40
N GLU A 123 -10.54 -8.40 4.09
CA GLU A 123 -11.46 -9.39 3.54
C GLU A 123 -12.17 -8.86 2.29
N TYR A 124 -12.83 -9.75 1.57
CA TYR A 124 -13.64 -9.34 0.44
C TYR A 124 -14.85 -8.52 0.87
N LYS A 125 -15.25 -7.60 -0.02
CA LYS A 125 -16.46 -6.81 0.16
C LYS A 125 -17.68 -7.72 0.43
N ASN A 126 -18.44 -7.36 1.44
CA ASN A 126 -19.72 -8.00 1.80
C ASN A 126 -20.94 -7.23 1.25
N ARG A 127 -20.71 -6.08 0.61
CA ARG A 127 -21.71 -5.23 -0.04
C ARG A 127 -21.31 -4.98 -1.49
N GLY A 128 -22.29 -4.79 -2.38
CA GLY A 128 -22.03 -4.36 -3.74
C GLY A 128 -21.41 -2.96 -3.76
N ASN A 129 -20.48 -2.71 -4.67
CA ASN A 129 -19.89 -1.39 -4.91
C ASN A 129 -19.82 -1.07 -6.41
N ARG A 130 -19.72 0.22 -6.73
CA ARG A 130 -19.56 0.75 -8.08
C ARG A 130 -18.38 1.71 -8.07
N VAL A 131 -17.67 1.80 -9.19
CA VAL A 131 -16.62 2.79 -9.39
C VAL A 131 -17.08 3.69 -10.52
N SER A 132 -17.52 4.90 -10.20
CA SER A 132 -18.26 5.77 -11.13
C SER A 132 -19.46 5.03 -11.74
N ASP A 133 -19.47 4.84 -13.05
CA ASP A 133 -20.50 4.15 -13.83
C ASP A 133 -20.28 2.64 -13.93
N ILE A 134 -19.08 2.15 -13.55
CA ILE A 134 -18.68 0.75 -13.67
C ILE A 134 -19.30 -0.07 -12.53
N GLU A 135 -20.17 -1.01 -12.88
CA GLU A 135 -20.61 -2.07 -11.96
C GLU A 135 -19.50 -3.10 -11.79
N THR A 136 -19.16 -3.39 -10.53
CA THR A 136 -18.12 -4.36 -10.19
C THR A 136 -18.72 -5.73 -9.85
N SER A 137 -17.88 -6.76 -9.74
CA SER A 137 -18.27 -8.12 -9.34
C SER A 137 -19.15 -8.14 -8.08
N LYS A 138 -20.18 -9.00 -8.02
CA LYS A 138 -20.99 -9.13 -6.80
C LYS A 138 -20.15 -9.75 -5.65
N PRO A 139 -20.46 -9.48 -4.37
CA PRO A 139 -19.73 -10.06 -3.22
C PRO A 139 -19.48 -11.56 -3.34
N ARG A 140 -20.51 -12.34 -3.69
CA ARG A 140 -20.44 -13.80 -3.86
C ARG A 140 -19.55 -14.28 -5.03
N GLU A 141 -19.20 -13.38 -5.95
CA GLU A 141 -18.42 -13.68 -7.17
C GLU A 141 -16.94 -13.27 -7.02
N VAL A 142 -16.58 -12.54 -5.96
CA VAL A 142 -15.22 -11.99 -5.81
C VAL A 142 -14.18 -13.10 -5.68
N SER A 143 -14.42 -14.09 -4.80
CA SER A 143 -13.47 -15.18 -4.55
C SER A 143 -13.12 -15.94 -5.83
N GLN A 144 -14.13 -16.36 -6.61
CA GLN A 144 -13.88 -17.06 -7.88
C GLN A 144 -13.09 -16.18 -8.87
N LYS A 145 -13.45 -14.89 -9.01
CA LYS A 145 -12.75 -14.00 -9.94
C LYS A 145 -11.31 -13.71 -9.53
N ILE A 146 -11.02 -13.65 -8.23
CA ILE A 146 -9.63 -13.53 -7.75
C ILE A 146 -8.86 -14.81 -8.01
N ALA A 147 -9.47 -15.98 -7.81
CA ALA A 147 -8.83 -17.26 -8.14
C ALA A 147 -8.48 -17.35 -9.64
N ASP A 148 -9.40 -16.94 -10.52
CA ASP A 148 -9.16 -16.90 -11.97
C ASP A 148 -8.02 -15.91 -12.30
N LEU A 149 -8.04 -14.70 -11.72
CA LEU A 149 -7.00 -13.68 -11.91
C LEU A 149 -5.62 -14.17 -11.46
N LEU A 150 -5.54 -14.83 -10.30
CA LEU A 150 -4.29 -15.36 -9.75
C LEU A 150 -3.76 -16.53 -10.59
N SER A 151 -4.64 -17.38 -11.10
CA SER A 151 -4.27 -18.44 -12.04
C SER A 151 -3.66 -17.84 -13.31
N ASP A 152 -4.31 -16.84 -13.90
CA ASP A 152 -3.81 -16.17 -15.10
C ASP A 152 -2.50 -15.41 -14.88
N TYR A 153 -2.32 -14.80 -13.70
CA TYR A 153 -1.12 -14.05 -13.35
C TYR A 153 0.08 -14.98 -13.11
N ASN A 154 -0.08 -16.03 -12.30
CA ASN A 154 1.02 -16.91 -11.91
C ASN A 154 1.43 -17.91 -13.01
N ASN A 155 0.62 -18.08 -14.06
CA ASN A 155 0.94 -18.89 -15.23
C ASN A 155 1.71 -18.13 -16.33
N LYS A 156 2.04 -16.86 -16.11
CA LYS A 156 2.87 -16.03 -17.02
C LYS A 156 4.32 -16.00 -16.58
#